data_AF-A0A7K1B1Z5-F1
#
_entry.id   AF-A0A7K1B1Z5-F1
#
_cell.length_a   1.000
_cell.length_b   1.000
_cell.length_c   1.000
_cell.angle_alpha   90.00
_cell.angle_beta   90.00
_cell.angle_gamma   90.00
#
_symmetry.space_group_name_H-M   'P 1'
#
loop_
_entity.id
_entity.type
_entity.pdbx_description
1 polymer ?
#
loop_
_entity_poly.entity_id
_entity_poly.type
_entity_poly.pdbx_seq_one_letter_code
_entity_poly.pdbx_strand_id
1 'polypeptide(L)' 'MSATAAQTYAARRNDIARLMDVLQMELDRHDAEQKAEPKNWGHAGDLGKIREDLINLVGFISSQEPEEVEAFLNDAE' A
#
# COMPACT_ATOMS: atom_id res chain seq x y z
N MET A 1 -31.34 -10.94 9.30
CA MET A 1 -30.26 -11.74 9.94
C MET A 1 -28.98 -10.95 9.79
N SER A 2 -28.20 -10.79 10.87
CA SER A 2 -26.87 -10.16 10.80
C SER A 2 -25.84 -11.15 10.27
N ALA A 3 -24.82 -10.66 9.57
CA ALA A 3 -23.73 -11.49 9.07
C ALA A 3 -22.97 -12.17 10.23
N THR A 4 -22.49 -13.39 9.99
CA THR A 4 -21.59 -14.07 10.93
C THR A 4 -20.20 -13.43 10.90
N ALA A 5 -19.39 -13.71 11.93
CA ALA A 5 -17.98 -13.30 11.96
C ALA A 5 -17.20 -13.84 10.75
N ALA A 6 -17.42 -15.11 10.37
CA ALA A 6 -16.75 -15.73 9.23
C ALA A 6 -17.11 -15.06 7.90
N GLN A 7 -18.39 -14.76 7.67
CA GLN A 7 -18.84 -14.03 6.49
C GLN A 7 -18.25 -12.62 6.44
N THR A 8 -18.23 -11.93 7.58
CA THR A 8 -17.65 -10.58 7.70
C THR A 8 -16.16 -10.59 7.40
N TYR A 9 -15.43 -11.58 7.91
CA TYR A 9 -14.01 -11.76 7.63
C TYR A 9 -13.75 -12.04 6.15
N ALA A 10 -14.49 -12.98 5.55
CA ALA A 10 -14.34 -13.33 4.13
C ALA A 10 -14.62 -12.13 3.21
N ALA A 11 -15.68 -11.36 3.50
CA ALA A 11 -15.98 -10.14 2.75
C ALA A 11 -14.83 -9.12 2.84
N ARG A 12 -14.34 -8.85 4.06
CA ARG A 12 -13.22 -7.92 4.26
C ARG A 12 -11.93 -8.37 3.59
N ARG A 13 -11.62 -9.67 3.59
CA ARG A 13 -10.45 -10.18 2.85
C ARG A 13 -10.62 -10.01 1.34
N ASN A 14 -11.83 -10.19 0.81
CA ASN A 14 -12.10 -9.95 -0.59
C ASN A 14 -11.94 -8.46 -0.94
N ASP A 15 -12.48 -7.56 -0.12
CA ASP A 15 -12.36 -6.11 -0.33
C ASP A 15 -10.89 -5.67 -0.28
N ILE A 16 -10.09 -6.18 0.66
CA ILE A 16 -8.65 -5.90 0.73
C ILE A 16 -7.94 -6.38 -0.54
N ALA A 17 -8.25 -7.58 -1.04
CA ALA A 17 -7.65 -8.08 -2.28
C ALA A 17 -7.95 -7.15 -3.47
N ARG A 18 -9.21 -6.68 -3.61
CA ARG A 18 -9.57 -5.71 -4.64
C ARG A 18 -8.87 -4.36 -4.48
N LEU A 19 -8.71 -3.88 -3.25
CA LEU A 19 -7.99 -2.64 -2.99
C LEU A 19 -6.51 -2.77 -3.37
N MET A 20 -5.89 -3.93 -3.16
CA MET A 20 -4.52 -4.20 -3.61
C MET A 20 -4.42 -4.19 -5.15
N ASP A 21 -5.38 -4.80 -5.85
CA ASP A 21 -5.43 -4.78 -7.31
C ASP A 21 -5.56 -3.33 -7.84
N VAL A 22 -6.47 -2.54 -7.24
CA VAL A 22 -6.65 -1.12 -7.60
C VAL A 22 -5.40 -0.30 -7.30
N LEU A 23 -4.74 -0.54 -6.16
CA LEU A 23 -3.49 0.16 -5.83
C LEU A 23 -2.42 -0.09 -6.90
N GLN A 24 -2.28 -1.33 -7.38
CA GLN A 24 -1.33 -1.63 -8.46
C GLN A 24 -1.70 -0.89 -9.75
N MET A 25 -2.98 -0.88 -10.14
CA MET A 25 -3.44 -0.14 -11.33
C MET A 25 -3.12 1.36 -11.24
N GLU A 26 -3.31 1.96 -10.06
CA GLU A 26 -3.02 3.38 -9.84
C GLU A 26 -1.52 3.68 -9.85
N LEU A 27 -0.69 2.77 -9.32
CA LEU A 27 0.77 2.90 -9.41
C LEU A 27 1.26 2.81 -10.87
N ASP A 28 0.67 1.93 -11.68
CA ASP A 28 0.99 1.82 -13.11
C ASP A 28 0.58 3.09 -13.88
N ARG A 29 -0.58 3.68 -13.57
CA ARG A 29 -1.00 4.98 -14.12
C ARG A 29 -0.02 6.08 -13.72
N HIS A 30 0.36 6.12 -12.45
CA HIS A 30 1.29 7.11 -11.92
C HIS A 30 2.68 7.02 -12.57
N ASP A 31 3.17 5.81 -12.87
CA ASP A 31 4.42 5.62 -13.64
C ASP A 31 4.31 6.17 -15.07
N ALA A 32 3.17 5.98 -15.74
CA ALA A 32 2.93 6.57 -17.06
C ALA A 32 2.92 8.11 -17.02
N GLU A 33 2.35 8.71 -15.97
CA GLU A 33 2.34 10.16 -15.76
C GLU A 33 3.74 10.71 -15.48
N GLN A 34 4.53 10.05 -14.61
CA GLN A 34 5.91 10.45 -14.34
C GLN A 34 6.78 10.38 -15.60
N LYS A 35 6.60 9.38 -16.46
CA LYS A 35 7.31 9.28 -17.74
C LYS A 35 7.00 10.44 -18.68
N ALA A 36 5.77 10.97 -18.64
CA ALA A 36 5.38 12.14 -19.41
C ALA A 36 5.97 13.44 -18.81
N GLU A 37 6.12 13.51 -17.48
CA GLU A 37 6.64 14.67 -16.76
C GLU A 37 7.80 14.32 -15.80
N PRO A 38 8.97 13.89 -16.30
CA PRO A 38 10.01 13.30 -15.46
C PRO A 38 10.68 14.28 -14.48
N LYS A 39 10.44 15.58 -14.62
CA LYS A 39 10.94 16.63 -13.72
C LYS A 39 9.92 17.05 -12.67
N ASN A 40 8.72 16.49 -12.70
CA ASN A 40 7.68 16.79 -11.73
C ASN A 40 7.96 16.00 -10.44
N TRP A 41 8.48 16.70 -9.43
CA TRP A 41 8.80 16.14 -8.11
C TRP A 41 7.55 15.75 -7.31
N GLY A 42 6.36 16.18 -7.72
CA GLY A 42 5.09 15.76 -7.10
C GLY A 42 4.95 14.24 -7.10
N HIS A 43 5.29 13.59 -8.22
CA HIS A 43 5.22 12.13 -8.35
C HIS A 43 6.13 11.39 -7.35
N ALA A 44 7.35 11.89 -7.13
CA ALA A 44 8.24 11.31 -6.12
C ALA A 44 7.69 11.51 -4.69
N GLY A 45 7.07 12.66 -4.42
CA GLY A 45 6.40 12.94 -3.15
C GLY A 45 5.20 12.03 -2.89
N ASP A 46 4.36 11.81 -3.90
CA ASP A 46 3.20 10.92 -3.83
C ASP A 46 3.61 9.49 -3.49
N LEU A 47 4.66 8.97 -4.15
CA LEU A 47 5.23 7.65 -3.84
C LEU A 47 5.81 7.60 -2.41
N GLY A 48 6.38 8.70 -1.92
CA GLY A 48 6.85 8.81 -0.53
C GLY A 48 5.71 8.61 0.48
N LYS A 49 4.57 9.28 0.26
CA LYS A 49 3.37 9.13 1.11
C LYS A 49 2.79 7.72 1.05
N ILE A 50 2.71 7.13 -0.15
CA ILE A 50 2.22 5.76 -0.34
C ILE A 50 3.12 4.76 0.39
N ARG A 51 4.45 4.91 0.30
CA ARG A 51 5.40 4.08 1.03
C ARG A 51 5.17 4.15 2.53
N GLU A 52 5.04 5.35 3.10
CA GLU A 52 4.76 5.55 4.53
C GLU A 52 3.46 4.85 4.98
N ASP A 53 2.38 4.99 4.21
CA ASP A 53 1.10 4.35 4.55
C ASP A 53 1.18 2.82 4.49
N LEU A 54 1.91 2.27 3.51
CA LEU A 54 2.13 0.84 3.40
C LEU A 54 2.98 0.29 4.55
N ILE A 55 4.02 1.02 4.96
CA ILE A 55 4.83 0.67 6.15
C ILE A 55 3.95 0.59 7.39
N ASN A 56 3.13 1.62 7.64
CA ASN A 56 2.23 1.66 8.78
C ASN A 56 1.22 0.50 8.75
N LEU A 57 0.67 0.17 7.58
CA LEU A 57 -0.25 -0.95 7.40
C LEU A 57 0.43 -2.31 7.65
N VAL A 58 1.65 -2.48 7.15
CA VAL A 58 2.44 -3.70 7.35
C VAL A 58 2.79 -3.86 8.82
N GLY A 59 3.30 -2.81 9.47
CA GLY A 59 3.61 -2.82 10.91
C GLY A 59 2.39 -3.20 11.76
N PHE A 60 1.21 -2.66 11.43
CA PHE A 60 -0.04 -3.06 12.08
C PHE A 60 -0.34 -4.56 11.92
N ILE A 61 -0.22 -5.12 10.72
CA ILE A 61 -0.54 -6.54 10.46
C ILE A 61 0.52 -7.48 11.06
N SER A 62 1.79 -7.10 11.02
CA SER A 62 2.90 -7.91 11.56
C SER A 62 3.13 -7.70 13.05
N SER A 63 2.43 -6.75 13.70
CA SER A 63 2.69 -6.33 15.07
C SER A 63 4.13 -5.85 15.28
N GLN A 64 4.67 -5.15 14.29
CA GLN A 64 5.98 -4.51 14.32
C GLN A 64 5.83 -3.00 14.33
N GLU A 65 6.82 -2.31 14.90
CA GLU A 65 6.89 -0.86 14.80
C GLU A 65 7.26 -0.44 13.36
N PRO A 66 6.76 0.70 12.85
CA PRO A 66 7.09 1.20 11.51
C PRO A 66 8.60 1.22 11.21
N GLU A 67 9.42 1.56 12.21
CA GLU A 67 10.87 1.62 12.08
C GLU A 67 11.50 0.24 11.80
N GLU A 68 10.91 -0.84 12.33
CA GLU A 68 11.38 -2.21 12.07
C GLU A 68 11.07 -2.63 10.62
N VAL A 69 9.90 -2.22 10.11
CA VAL A 69 9.51 -2.45 8.71
C VAL A 69 10.39 -1.63 7.78
N GLU A 70 10.72 -0.39 8.14
CA GLU A 70 11.66 0.44 7.37
C GLU A 70 13.06 -0.14 7.34
N ALA A 71 13.57 -0.62 8.49
CA ALA A 71 14.87 -1.28 8.56
C ALA A 71 14.92 -2.50 7.62
N PHE A 72 13.87 -3.32 7.61
CA PHE A 72 13.75 -4.45 6.68
C PHE A 72 13.83 -4.04 5.21
N LEU A 73 13.19 -2.92 4.82
CA LEU A 73 13.24 -2.42 3.45
C LEU A 73 14.63 -1.92 3.06
N ASN A 74 15.33 -1.24 3.98
CA ASN A 74 16.65 -0.68 3.73
C ASN A 74 17.76 -1.75 3.69
N ASP A 75 17.57 -2.87 4.39
CA ASP A 75 18.49 -4.02 4.34
C ASP A 75 18.36 -4.85 3.05
N ALA A 76 17.30 -4.62 2.27
CA ALA A 76 17.03 -5.32 1.02
C ALA A 76 17.60 -4.62 -0.24
N GLU A 77 18.22 -3.45 -0.08
CA GLU A 77 18.95 -2.69 -1.12
C GLU A 77 20.46 -3.02 -1.13
#